data_AF-A0A0X3Q8T9-F1
#
_entry.id   AF-A0A0X3Q8T9-F1
#
_cell.length_a   1.000
_cell.length_b   1.000
_cell.length_c   1.000
_cell.angle_alpha   90.00
_cell.angle_beta   90.00
_cell.angle_gamma   90.00
#
_symmetry.space_group_name_H-M   'P 1'
#
loop_
_entity.id
_entity.type
_entity.pdbx_description
1 polymer ?
#
loop_
_entity_poly.entity_id
_entity_poly.type
_entity_poly.pdbx_seq_one_letter_code
_entity_poly.pdbx_strand_id
1 'polypeptide(L)'
;MLTDLSEVLRNAERPLSVETVKSYMLMLLKGVAYMHANSIMHRDLKPANLLIDSKGILKIADFGLARVYSTENNRPYSHQVATRWYRAPELLYGARNYSLSVDLWSVGAIFGEMLNNSPLFPGENDIEQLWFVIRVLGTPTEESWPGLRNLPDYNKISFTNCKPVAFEDVILEASPLALDLLKKFLCYEPSRRVMAEKALMHEYFITEPLPAHHSELPRLTHRNRPVPLYKNFETCLKAPLSSLLTEPAFFNDAAAFSIFNRLQADPEPES
;
A
#
# COMPACT_ATOMS: atom_id res chain seq x y z
N MET A 1 -22.79 1.24 -7.62
CA MET A 1 -21.93 1.64 -6.48
C MET A 1 -21.94 3.16 -6.42
N LEU A 2 -21.92 3.76 -5.23
CA LEU A 2 -22.06 5.23 -5.08
C LEU A 2 -20.72 5.96 -5.09
N THR A 3 -19.67 5.31 -4.57
CA THR A 3 -18.32 5.87 -4.40
C THR A 3 -17.31 4.74 -4.33
N ASP A 4 -16.03 5.07 -4.23
CA ASP A 4 -14.97 4.17 -3.80
C ASP A 4 -14.30 4.67 -2.50
N LEU A 5 -13.47 3.83 -1.88
CA LEU A 5 -12.75 4.17 -0.66
C LEU A 5 -11.76 5.32 -0.88
N SER A 6 -11.20 5.47 -2.08
CA SER A 6 -10.28 6.56 -2.40
C SER A 6 -10.97 7.91 -2.33
N GLU A 7 -12.19 8.00 -2.86
CA GLU A 7 -13.02 9.20 -2.77
C GLU A 7 -13.48 9.47 -1.33
N VAL A 8 -13.81 8.43 -0.55
CA VAL A 8 -14.12 8.57 0.89
C VAL A 8 -12.94 9.17 1.66
N LEU A 9 -11.72 8.69 1.41
CA LEU A 9 -10.50 9.19 2.06
C LEU A 9 -10.18 10.63 1.64
N ARG A 10 -10.28 10.96 0.34
CA ARG A 10 -10.01 12.31 -0.18
C ARG A 10 -10.98 13.37 0.34
N ASN A 11 -12.24 13.00 0.52
CA ASN A 11 -13.31 13.94 0.92
C ASN A 11 -13.57 13.93 2.43
N ALA A 12 -12.78 13.22 3.22
CA ALA A 12 -12.94 13.18 4.67
C ALA A 12 -12.47 14.51 5.30
N GLU A 13 -13.39 15.25 5.94
CA GLU A 13 -13.06 16.49 6.67
C GLU A 13 -12.17 16.23 7.92
N ARG A 14 -12.19 15.00 8.41
CA ARG A 14 -11.43 14.48 9.55
C ARG A 14 -11.01 13.04 9.26
N PRO A 15 -9.94 12.52 9.90
CA PRO A 15 -9.58 11.11 9.79
C PRO A 15 -10.79 10.19 10.05
N LEU A 16 -10.82 9.04 9.37
CA LEU A 16 -11.86 8.05 9.58
C LEU A 16 -11.86 7.60 11.04
N SER A 17 -13.05 7.41 11.61
CA SER A 17 -13.15 6.89 12.97
C SER A 17 -12.63 5.45 13.04
N VAL A 18 -12.15 5.03 14.21
CA VAL A 18 -11.60 3.68 14.42
C VAL A 18 -12.62 2.60 14.05
N GLU A 19 -13.89 2.80 14.39
CA GLU A 19 -15.01 1.92 14.08
C GLU A 19 -15.25 1.79 12.57
N THR A 20 -15.09 2.90 11.85
CA THR A 20 -15.20 2.96 10.38
C THR A 20 -14.05 2.19 9.73
N VAL A 21 -12.81 2.43 10.18
CA VAL A 21 -11.62 1.72 9.68
C VAL A 21 -11.76 0.21 9.90
N LYS A 22 -12.16 -0.21 11.10
CA LYS A 22 -12.41 -1.63 11.41
C LYS A 22 -13.44 -2.25 10.48
N SER A 23 -14.52 -1.54 10.18
CA SER A 23 -15.59 -2.03 9.31
C SER A 23 -15.13 -2.22 7.86
N TYR A 24 -14.43 -1.23 7.29
CA TYR A 24 -13.87 -1.36 5.95
C TYR A 24 -12.81 -2.46 5.89
N MET A 25 -11.94 -2.57 6.89
CA MET A 25 -10.96 -3.66 6.97
C MET A 25 -11.60 -5.03 7.06
N LEU A 26 -12.66 -5.22 7.87
CA LEU A 26 -13.38 -6.50 7.94
C LEU A 26 -13.99 -6.89 6.60
N MET A 27 -14.62 -5.95 5.89
CA MET A 27 -15.21 -6.22 4.58
C MET A 27 -14.15 -6.53 3.52
N LEU A 28 -13.03 -5.79 3.52
CA LEU A 28 -11.90 -6.04 2.64
C LEU A 28 -11.30 -7.44 2.91
N LEU A 29 -10.99 -7.76 4.17
CA LEU A 29 -10.43 -9.05 4.55
C LEU A 29 -11.35 -10.23 4.22
N LYS A 30 -12.67 -10.09 4.42
CA LYS A 30 -13.64 -11.11 4.01
C LYS A 30 -13.61 -11.34 2.49
N GLY A 31 -13.56 -10.27 1.71
CA GLY A 31 -13.45 -10.36 0.25
C GLY A 31 -12.14 -11.02 -0.20
N VAL A 32 -11.01 -10.62 0.39
CA VAL A 32 -9.68 -11.18 0.08
C VAL A 32 -9.60 -12.65 0.50
N ALA A 33 -10.07 -13.01 1.68
CA ALA A 33 -10.12 -14.40 2.14
C ALA A 33 -10.93 -15.27 1.19
N TYR A 34 -12.09 -14.79 0.72
CA TYR A 34 -12.90 -15.50 -0.26
C TYR A 34 -12.17 -15.70 -1.60
N MET A 35 -11.54 -14.64 -2.14
CA MET A 35 -10.75 -14.75 -3.38
C MET A 35 -9.61 -15.76 -3.22
N HIS A 36 -8.83 -15.65 -2.14
CA HIS A 36 -7.68 -16.50 -1.87
C HIS A 36 -8.07 -17.97 -1.67
N ALA A 37 -9.20 -18.25 -1.00
CA ALA A 37 -9.74 -19.60 -0.86
C ALA A 37 -10.13 -20.23 -2.22
N ASN A 38 -10.48 -19.40 -3.20
CA ASN A 38 -10.75 -19.83 -4.59
C ASN A 38 -9.51 -19.71 -5.49
N SER A 39 -8.32 -19.56 -4.92
CA SER A 39 -7.06 -19.39 -5.64
C SER A 39 -7.08 -18.22 -6.63
N ILE A 40 -7.81 -17.16 -6.33
CA ILE A 40 -7.84 -15.92 -7.12
C ILE A 40 -6.91 -14.90 -6.47
N MET A 41 -5.93 -14.42 -7.24
CA MET A 41 -5.07 -13.30 -6.88
C MET A 41 -5.56 -12.04 -7.58
N HIS A 42 -5.80 -10.96 -6.85
CA HIS A 42 -6.34 -9.71 -7.39
C HIS A 42 -5.26 -8.90 -8.13
N ARG A 43 -4.09 -8.73 -7.51
CA ARG A 43 -2.88 -8.04 -8.02
C ARG A 43 -2.99 -6.53 -8.28
N ASP A 44 -4.14 -5.93 -7.98
CA ASP A 44 -4.36 -4.48 -8.10
C ASP A 44 -5.32 -3.98 -7.01
N LEU A 45 -5.11 -4.43 -5.77
CA LEU A 45 -5.87 -3.90 -4.64
C LEU A 45 -5.37 -2.49 -4.31
N LYS A 46 -6.30 -1.54 -4.35
CA LYS A 46 -6.10 -0.12 -4.02
C LYS A 46 -7.45 0.49 -3.63
N PRO A 47 -7.50 1.62 -2.91
CA PRO A 47 -8.76 2.23 -2.46
C PRO A 47 -9.75 2.51 -3.61
N ALA A 48 -9.25 2.88 -4.80
CA ALA A 48 -10.11 3.12 -5.98
C ALA A 48 -10.82 1.85 -6.49
N ASN A 49 -10.28 0.67 -6.20
CA ASN A 49 -10.88 -0.62 -6.55
C ASN A 49 -11.75 -1.19 -5.41
N LEU A 50 -11.96 -0.44 -4.34
CA LEU A 50 -12.82 -0.80 -3.21
C LEU A 50 -14.09 0.06 -3.26
N LEU A 51 -15.08 -0.43 -4.00
CA LEU A 51 -16.32 0.29 -4.22
C LEU A 51 -17.23 0.21 -2.99
N ILE A 52 -17.96 1.28 -2.68
CA ILE A 52 -18.90 1.35 -1.56
C ILE A 52 -20.31 1.64 -2.09
N ASP A 53 -21.29 0.86 -1.64
CA ASP A 53 -22.69 1.02 -2.03
C ASP A 53 -23.48 1.96 -1.10
N SER A 54 -24.76 2.19 -1.43
CA SER A 54 -25.66 3.07 -0.66
C SER A 54 -25.95 2.61 0.77
N LYS A 55 -25.62 1.36 1.10
CA LYS A 55 -25.76 0.79 2.43
C LYS A 55 -24.44 0.79 3.20
N GLY A 56 -23.37 1.38 2.65
CA GLY A 56 -22.03 1.40 3.23
C GLY A 56 -21.25 0.11 3.02
N ILE A 57 -21.73 -0.82 2.19
CA ILE A 57 -21.06 -2.11 1.97
C ILE A 57 -19.90 -1.93 0.99
N LEU A 58 -18.70 -2.25 1.45
CA LEU A 58 -17.49 -2.29 0.63
C LEU A 58 -17.44 -3.59 -0.18
N LYS A 59 -17.14 -3.47 -1.48
CA LYS A 59 -16.96 -4.58 -2.42
C LYS A 59 -15.68 -4.38 -3.21
N ILE A 60 -14.92 -5.45 -3.38
CA ILE A 60 -13.73 -5.47 -4.23
C ILE A 60 -14.18 -5.49 -5.70
N ALA A 61 -13.57 -4.66 -6.53
CA ALA A 61 -13.86 -4.53 -7.95
C ALA A 61 -12.56 -4.48 -8.77
N ASP A 62 -12.72 -4.44 -10.10
CA ASP A 62 -11.64 -4.43 -11.09
C ASP A 62 -10.71 -5.64 -11.03
N PHE A 63 -11.26 -6.78 -11.46
CA PHE A 63 -10.53 -8.03 -11.66
C PHE A 63 -9.79 -8.08 -13.01
N GLY A 64 -9.62 -6.96 -13.72
CA GLY A 64 -8.98 -6.93 -15.04
C GLY A 64 -7.54 -7.47 -15.02
N LEU A 65 -6.87 -7.32 -13.87
CA LEU A 65 -5.53 -7.84 -13.63
C LEU A 65 -5.52 -9.13 -12.82
N ALA A 66 -6.67 -9.67 -12.42
CA ALA A 66 -6.75 -10.87 -11.60
C ALA A 66 -6.30 -12.13 -12.36
N ARG A 67 -5.78 -13.10 -11.60
CA ARG A 67 -5.30 -14.39 -12.13
C ARG A 67 -5.63 -15.52 -11.16
N VAL A 68 -5.90 -16.70 -11.71
CA VAL A 68 -5.90 -17.94 -10.93
C VAL A 68 -4.47 -18.26 -10.56
N TYR A 69 -4.19 -18.28 -9.26
CA TYR A 69 -2.93 -18.72 -8.70
C TYR A 69 -2.82 -20.24 -8.89
N SER A 70 -1.71 -20.69 -9.47
CA SER A 70 -1.41 -22.10 -9.69
C SER A 70 0.07 -22.34 -9.41
N THR A 71 0.37 -23.35 -8.59
CA THR A 71 1.73 -23.81 -8.31
C THR A 71 2.29 -24.72 -9.40
N GLU A 72 1.44 -25.23 -10.29
CA GLU A 72 1.78 -26.22 -11.32
C GLU A 72 2.35 -25.59 -12.60
N ASN A 73 2.07 -24.30 -12.81
CA ASN A 73 2.49 -23.57 -13.99
C ASN A 73 3.45 -22.46 -13.58
N ASN A 74 4.76 -22.70 -13.79
CA ASN A 74 5.85 -21.75 -13.56
C ASN A 74 5.83 -20.57 -14.57
N ARG A 75 4.63 -20.07 -14.90
CA ARG A 75 4.41 -19.01 -15.88
C ARG A 75 4.80 -17.68 -15.23
N PRO A 76 5.75 -16.94 -15.80
CA PRO A 76 6.12 -15.63 -15.28
C PRO A 76 4.94 -14.68 -15.42
N TYR A 77 4.62 -13.97 -14.35
CA TYR A 77 3.61 -12.91 -14.40
C TYR A 77 4.21 -11.58 -14.90
N SER A 78 3.39 -10.76 -15.57
CA SER A 78 3.80 -9.49 -16.17
C SER A 78 3.96 -8.34 -15.15
N HIS A 79 4.99 -7.49 -15.33
CA HIS A 79 5.11 -6.18 -14.66
C HIS A 79 3.99 -5.22 -15.11
N GLN A 80 3.47 -4.39 -14.19
CA GLN A 80 2.29 -3.55 -14.43
C GLN A 80 2.64 -2.05 -14.49
N VAL A 81 1.91 -1.29 -15.33
CA VAL A 81 1.92 0.18 -15.41
C VAL A 81 0.62 0.70 -14.77
N ALA A 82 0.63 0.92 -13.44
CA ALA A 82 -0.50 1.43 -12.65
C ALA A 82 0.03 2.09 -11.36
N THR A 83 -0.85 2.70 -10.56
CA THR A 83 -0.52 3.27 -9.24
C THR A 83 0.26 2.25 -8.39
N ARG A 84 1.50 2.59 -8.03
CA ARG A 84 2.46 1.67 -7.39
C ARG A 84 2.37 1.64 -5.87
N TRP A 85 1.59 2.55 -5.27
CA TRP A 85 1.59 2.82 -3.84
C TRP A 85 1.27 1.61 -2.96
N TYR A 86 0.54 0.64 -3.51
CA TYR A 86 0.09 -0.59 -2.84
C TYR A 86 0.85 -1.84 -3.33
N ARG A 87 1.89 -1.68 -4.14
CA ARG A 87 2.66 -2.78 -4.73
C ARG A 87 3.65 -3.34 -3.71
N ALA A 88 3.70 -4.67 -3.61
CA ALA A 88 4.59 -5.38 -2.70
C ALA A 88 6.07 -5.28 -3.12
N PRO A 89 7.03 -5.24 -2.17
CA PRO A 89 8.45 -5.05 -2.46
C PRO A 89 9.04 -6.12 -3.37
N GLU A 90 8.57 -7.37 -3.31
CA GLU A 90 9.01 -8.44 -4.20
C GLU A 90 8.71 -8.15 -5.67
N LEU A 91 7.58 -7.49 -5.96
CA LEU A 91 7.21 -7.10 -7.32
C LEU A 91 8.07 -5.94 -7.82
N LEU A 92 8.46 -5.02 -6.93
CA LEU A 92 9.34 -3.89 -7.22
C LEU A 92 10.77 -4.36 -7.50
N TYR A 93 11.22 -5.43 -6.85
CA TYR A 93 12.50 -6.09 -7.12
C TYR A 93 12.46 -7.11 -8.26
N GLY A 94 11.39 -7.12 -9.05
CA GLY A 94 11.34 -7.89 -10.28
C GLY A 94 10.88 -9.34 -10.14
N ALA A 95 10.38 -9.77 -8.97
CA ALA A 95 10.00 -11.17 -8.75
C ALA A 95 8.96 -11.63 -9.78
N ARG A 96 9.24 -12.77 -10.42
CA ARG A 96 8.32 -13.41 -11.39
C ARG A 96 7.49 -14.54 -10.80
N ASN A 97 7.97 -15.10 -9.69
CA ASN A 97 7.31 -16.13 -8.92
C ASN A 97 6.87 -15.50 -7.60
N TYR A 98 5.59 -15.20 -7.49
CA TYR A 98 5.00 -14.59 -6.30
C TYR A 98 3.66 -15.25 -5.98
N SER A 99 3.23 -15.08 -4.72
CA SER A 99 2.06 -15.76 -4.17
C SER A 99 0.90 -14.81 -3.90
N LEU A 100 -0.19 -15.33 -3.34
CA LEU A 100 -1.32 -14.53 -2.85
C LEU A 100 -0.91 -13.45 -1.84
N SER A 101 0.29 -13.55 -1.26
CA SER A 101 0.92 -12.58 -0.35
C SER A 101 1.06 -11.17 -0.91
N VAL A 102 1.06 -10.99 -2.24
CA VAL A 102 1.13 -9.64 -2.84
C VAL A 102 -0.13 -8.83 -2.53
N ASP A 103 -1.30 -9.48 -2.52
CA ASP A 103 -2.56 -8.83 -2.15
C ASP A 103 -2.57 -8.48 -0.65
N LEU A 104 -1.95 -9.31 0.20
CA LEU A 104 -1.87 -9.07 1.64
C LEU A 104 -1.00 -7.85 1.98
N TRP A 105 0.05 -7.59 1.19
CA TRP A 105 0.79 -6.33 1.29
C TRP A 105 -0.08 -5.13 0.93
N SER A 106 -0.81 -5.22 -0.19
CA SER A 106 -1.72 -4.14 -0.61
C SER A 106 -2.79 -3.87 0.45
N VAL A 107 -3.34 -4.90 1.09
CA VAL A 107 -4.24 -4.78 2.25
C VAL A 107 -3.58 -4.00 3.39
N GLY A 108 -2.33 -4.31 3.73
CA GLY A 108 -1.58 -3.57 4.74
C GLY A 108 -1.37 -2.10 4.37
N ALA A 109 -1.03 -1.80 3.12
CA ALA A 109 -0.85 -0.44 2.66
C ALA A 109 -2.16 0.37 2.69
N ILE A 110 -3.28 -0.24 2.28
CA ILE A 110 -4.62 0.36 2.37
C ILE A 110 -5.03 0.58 3.83
N PHE A 111 -4.76 -0.37 4.72
CA PHE A 111 -5.04 -0.23 6.14
C PHE A 111 -4.26 0.94 6.75
N GLY A 112 -2.97 1.00 6.45
CA GLY A 112 -2.11 2.10 6.85
C GLY A 112 -2.60 3.45 6.36
N GLU A 113 -3.05 3.54 5.11
CA GLU A 113 -3.64 4.77 4.57
C GLU A 113 -4.94 5.17 5.29
N MET A 114 -5.81 4.21 5.62
CA MET A 114 -7.02 4.51 6.38
C MET A 114 -6.72 5.00 7.81
N LEU A 115 -5.67 4.47 8.45
CA LEU A 115 -5.23 4.92 9.77
C LEU A 115 -4.51 6.28 9.73
N ASN A 116 -3.73 6.51 8.68
CA ASN A 116 -2.89 7.70 8.52
C ASN A 116 -3.59 8.86 7.78
N ASN A 117 -4.76 8.59 7.20
CA ASN A 117 -5.49 9.51 6.31
C ASN A 117 -4.68 9.98 5.09
N SER A 118 -3.60 9.27 4.75
CA SER A 118 -2.68 9.56 3.65
C SER A 118 -1.88 8.30 3.29
N PRO A 119 -1.55 8.07 2.01
CA PRO A 119 -0.82 6.88 1.58
C PRO A 119 0.52 6.72 2.33
N LEU A 120 0.82 5.50 2.77
CA LEU A 120 2.10 5.21 3.45
C LEU A 120 3.30 5.26 2.51
N PHE A 121 3.10 4.87 1.24
CA PHE A 121 4.18 4.70 0.27
C PHE A 121 3.80 5.35 -1.07
N PRO A 122 3.81 6.69 -1.19
CA PRO A 122 3.37 7.40 -2.39
C PRO A 122 4.50 7.55 -3.44
N GLY A 123 5.07 6.45 -3.93
CA GLY A 123 6.12 6.50 -4.97
C GLY A 123 5.58 6.66 -6.39
N GLU A 124 6.18 7.55 -7.18
CA GLU A 124 5.80 7.80 -8.58
C GLU A 124 6.37 6.76 -9.54
N ASN A 125 7.48 6.12 -9.16
CA ASN A 125 8.13 5.05 -9.91
C ASN A 125 8.58 3.89 -8.98
N ASP A 126 9.02 2.76 -9.54
CA ASP A 126 9.35 1.57 -8.74
C ASP A 126 10.53 1.79 -7.78
N ILE A 127 11.49 2.66 -8.12
CA ILE A 127 12.64 2.99 -7.27
C ILE A 127 12.20 3.87 -6.10
N GLU A 128 11.40 4.91 -6.36
CA GLU A 128 10.86 5.78 -5.32
C GLU A 128 9.90 5.03 -4.40
N GLN A 129 9.09 4.11 -4.95
CA GLN A 129 8.23 3.24 -4.16
C GLN A 129 9.06 2.38 -3.19
N LEU A 130 10.15 1.77 -3.66
CA LEU A 130 11.08 1.02 -2.80
C LEU A 130 11.71 1.92 -1.74
N TRP A 131 12.07 3.15 -2.09
CA TRP A 131 12.63 4.11 -1.15
C TRP A 131 11.66 4.40 0.01
N PHE A 132 10.38 4.64 -0.27
CA PHE A 132 9.36 4.84 0.77
C PHE A 132 9.24 3.61 1.69
N VAL A 133 9.24 2.41 1.12
CA VAL A 133 9.20 1.15 1.89
C VAL A 133 10.42 1.03 2.80
N ILE A 134 11.63 1.26 2.27
CA ILE A 134 12.89 1.17 3.03
C ILE A 134 12.95 2.23 4.13
N ARG A 135 12.40 3.42 3.90
CA ARG A 135 12.36 4.48 4.91
C ARG A 135 11.51 4.12 6.13
N VAL A 136 10.50 3.29 5.97
CA VAL A 136 9.64 2.83 7.05
C VAL A 136 10.18 1.52 7.65
N LEU A 137 10.41 0.52 6.82
CA LEU A 137 10.80 -0.83 7.26
C LEU A 137 12.32 -1.01 7.48
N GLY A 138 13.12 -0.01 7.17
CA GLY A 138 14.58 -0.12 7.11
C GLY A 138 15.05 -0.90 5.87
N THR A 139 16.35 -0.95 5.66
CA THR A 139 16.95 -1.73 4.56
C THR A 139 16.74 -3.23 4.81
N PRO A 140 16.22 -3.99 3.83
CA PRO A 140 16.01 -5.42 3.99
C PRO A 140 17.34 -6.16 4.13
N THR A 141 17.37 -7.18 4.99
CA THR A 141 18.53 -8.03 5.27
C THR A 141 18.16 -9.49 5.02
N GLU A 142 19.14 -10.40 5.00
CA GLU A 142 18.85 -11.85 4.92
C GLU A 142 18.05 -12.37 6.13
N GLU A 143 18.05 -11.64 7.25
CA GLU A 143 17.22 -11.97 8.42
C GLU A 143 15.77 -11.53 8.22
N SER A 144 15.54 -10.31 7.72
CA SER A 144 14.19 -9.79 7.50
C SER A 144 13.54 -10.33 6.23
N TRP A 145 14.35 -10.76 5.26
CA TRP A 145 13.92 -11.32 3.98
C TRP A 145 14.93 -12.36 3.45
N PRO A 146 14.85 -13.62 3.92
CA PRO A 146 15.73 -14.68 3.46
C PRO A 146 15.66 -14.87 1.93
N GLY A 147 16.81 -14.85 1.28
CA GLY A 147 16.90 -15.05 -0.17
C GLY A 147 16.60 -13.79 -1.01
N LEU A 148 16.52 -12.60 -0.41
CA LEU A 148 16.33 -11.34 -1.13
C LEU A 148 17.37 -11.11 -2.24
N ARG A 149 18.60 -11.61 -2.08
CA ARG A 149 19.69 -11.51 -3.08
C ARG A 149 19.38 -12.25 -4.38
N ASN A 150 18.44 -13.19 -4.35
CA ASN A 150 18.00 -13.95 -5.52
C ASN A 150 16.94 -13.21 -6.35
N LEU A 151 16.44 -12.07 -5.87
CA LEU A 151 15.46 -11.27 -6.60
C LEU A 151 16.11 -10.63 -7.84
N PRO A 152 15.42 -10.62 -9.01
CA PRO A 152 16.02 -10.22 -10.28
C PRO A 152 16.69 -8.85 -10.31
N ASP A 153 16.14 -7.88 -9.57
CA ASP A 153 16.59 -6.49 -9.61
C ASP A 153 17.25 -6.04 -8.29
N TYR A 154 17.37 -6.89 -7.28
CA TYR A 154 17.96 -6.51 -5.98
C TYR A 154 19.39 -5.99 -6.12
N ASN A 155 20.25 -6.71 -6.85
CA ASN A 155 21.64 -6.30 -7.04
C ASN A 155 21.82 -5.13 -8.04
N LYS A 156 20.74 -4.67 -8.67
CA LYS A 156 20.75 -3.56 -9.63
C LYS A 156 20.36 -2.22 -8.98
N ILE A 157 19.70 -2.28 -7.83
CA ILE A 157 19.17 -1.13 -7.11
C ILE A 157 19.83 -1.07 -5.74
N SER A 158 20.63 -0.02 -5.51
CA SER A 158 21.29 0.21 -4.22
C SER A 158 20.70 1.45 -3.54
N PHE A 159 20.37 1.31 -2.26
CA PHE A 159 20.03 2.42 -1.37
C PHE A 159 21.03 2.46 -0.22
N THR A 160 21.29 3.64 0.33
CA THR A 160 22.07 3.73 1.57
C THR A 160 21.32 3.05 2.71
N ASN A 161 22.08 2.38 3.58
CA ASN A 161 21.53 1.61 4.68
C ASN A 161 20.69 2.49 5.62
N CYS A 162 19.47 2.05 5.91
CA CYS A 162 18.50 2.78 6.72
C CYS A 162 18.00 1.88 7.85
N LYS A 163 17.87 2.44 9.06
CA LYS A 163 17.26 1.73 10.19
C LYS A 163 15.73 1.81 10.07
N PRO A 164 14.99 0.76 10.51
CA PRO A 164 13.54 0.82 10.56
C PRO A 164 13.07 1.93 11.50
N VAL A 165 11.93 2.53 11.16
CA VAL A 165 11.21 3.48 12.00
C VAL A 165 10.07 2.73 12.69
N ALA A 166 9.79 3.05 13.96
CA ALA A 166 8.64 2.46 14.64
C ALA A 166 7.34 2.94 13.98
N PHE A 167 6.39 2.05 13.71
CA PHE A 167 5.12 2.44 13.09
C PHE A 167 4.32 3.41 13.97
N GLU A 168 4.56 3.39 15.28
CA GLU A 168 4.07 4.35 16.26
C GLU A 168 4.48 5.79 15.92
N ASP A 169 5.67 5.98 15.35
CA ASP A 169 6.18 7.29 14.91
C ASP A 169 5.71 7.66 13.51
N VAL A 170 5.21 6.68 12.74
CA VAL A 170 4.66 6.87 11.39
C VAL A 170 3.17 7.18 11.44
N ILE A 171 2.43 6.53 12.34
CA ILE A 171 0.98 6.63 12.48
C ILE A 171 0.64 6.96 13.94
N LEU A 172 0.73 8.25 14.28
CA LEU A 172 0.76 8.75 15.65
C LEU A 172 -0.48 8.39 16.50
N GLU A 173 -1.66 8.29 15.88
CA GLU A 173 -2.93 8.09 16.60
C GLU A 173 -3.45 6.63 16.53
N ALA A 174 -2.68 5.71 15.94
CA ALA A 174 -3.09 4.32 15.82
C ALA A 174 -2.94 3.57 17.15
N SER A 175 -3.93 2.73 17.48
CA SER A 175 -3.85 1.89 18.68
C SER A 175 -2.78 0.79 18.54
N PRO A 176 -2.20 0.29 19.65
CA PRO A 176 -1.21 -0.79 19.60
C PRO A 176 -1.70 -2.03 18.85
N LEU A 177 -2.98 -2.38 18.96
CA LEU A 177 -3.59 -3.50 18.24
C LEU A 177 -3.72 -3.25 16.73
N ALA A 178 -3.97 -2.01 16.32
CA ALA A 178 -3.98 -1.63 14.90
C ALA A 178 -2.56 -1.76 14.31
N LEU A 179 -1.55 -1.26 15.04
CA LEU A 179 -0.16 -1.33 14.63
C LEU A 179 0.38 -2.76 14.61
N ASP A 180 0.00 -3.61 15.57
CA ASP A 180 0.34 -5.04 15.56
C ASP A 180 -0.23 -5.74 14.31
N LEU A 181 -1.50 -5.50 13.99
CA LEU A 181 -2.11 -6.05 12.78
C LEU A 181 -1.44 -5.51 11.51
N LEU A 182 -1.12 -4.22 11.47
CA LEU A 182 -0.43 -3.59 10.34
C LEU A 182 0.96 -4.20 10.10
N LYS A 183 1.76 -4.39 11.16
CA LYS A 183 3.09 -5.01 11.12
C LYS A 183 3.04 -6.45 10.60
N LYS A 184 1.94 -7.18 10.85
CA LYS A 184 1.72 -8.54 10.32
C LYS A 184 1.46 -8.56 8.80
N PHE A 185 1.01 -7.47 8.20
CA PHE A 185 0.88 -7.33 6.74
C PHE A 185 2.14 -6.74 6.10
N LEU A 186 2.70 -5.69 6.70
CA LEU A 186 3.81 -4.90 6.15
C LEU A 186 5.16 -5.44 6.63
N CYS A 187 5.52 -6.62 6.12
CA CYS A 187 6.84 -7.19 6.28
C CYS A 187 7.41 -7.64 4.93
N TYR A 188 8.74 -7.65 4.81
CA TYR A 188 9.44 -7.96 3.57
C TYR A 188 9.17 -9.38 3.11
N GLU A 189 9.49 -10.37 3.95
CA GLU A 189 9.33 -11.79 3.65
C GLU A 189 7.86 -12.15 3.37
N PRO A 190 7.50 -12.50 2.11
CA PRO A 190 6.10 -12.69 1.74
C PRO A 190 5.42 -13.84 2.49
N SER A 191 6.16 -14.89 2.86
CA SER A 191 5.64 -16.04 3.62
C SER A 191 5.29 -15.72 5.07
N ARG A 192 5.82 -14.61 5.62
CA ARG A 192 5.55 -14.17 7.00
C ARG A 192 4.31 -13.28 7.11
N ARG A 193 3.72 -12.85 5.98
CA ARG A 193 2.53 -12.00 5.98
C ARG A 193 1.31 -12.78 6.47
N VAL A 194 0.53 -12.18 7.38
CA VAL A 194 -0.67 -12.81 7.92
C VAL A 194 -1.72 -13.01 6.82
N MET A 195 -2.24 -14.24 6.71
CA MET A 195 -3.32 -14.56 5.78
C MET A 195 -4.61 -13.84 6.17
N ALA A 196 -5.42 -13.45 5.18
CA ALA A 196 -6.66 -12.71 5.43
C ALA A 196 -7.63 -13.44 6.40
N GLU A 197 -7.76 -14.76 6.27
CA GLU A 197 -8.58 -15.58 7.18
C GLU A 197 -8.09 -15.51 8.63
N LYS A 198 -6.76 -15.57 8.86
CA LYS A 198 -6.18 -15.45 10.20
C LYS A 198 -6.30 -14.02 10.73
N ALA A 199 -6.16 -13.02 9.87
CA ALA A 199 -6.29 -11.61 10.23
C ALA A 199 -7.71 -11.28 10.70
N LEU A 200 -8.76 -11.91 10.16
CA LEU A 200 -10.14 -11.73 10.61
C LEU A 200 -10.35 -12.08 12.09
N MET A 201 -9.49 -12.93 12.65
CA MET A 201 -9.53 -13.35 14.06
C MET A 201 -8.70 -12.47 15.00
N HIS A 202 -8.14 -11.37 14.49
CA HIS A 202 -7.27 -10.49 15.27
C HIS A 202 -8.03 -9.75 16.37
N GLU A 203 -7.41 -9.59 17.55
CA GLU A 203 -8.00 -8.88 18.70
C GLU A 203 -8.45 -7.46 18.36
N TYR A 204 -7.77 -6.81 17.41
CA TYR A 204 -8.15 -5.50 16.88
C TYR A 204 -9.64 -5.38 16.53
N PHE A 205 -10.27 -6.44 16.01
CA PHE A 205 -11.68 -6.41 15.59
C PHE A 205 -12.69 -6.69 16.71
N ILE A 206 -12.25 -7.21 17.85
CA ILE A 206 -13.12 -7.59 18.99
C ILE A 206 -12.88 -6.74 20.25
N THR A 207 -11.83 -5.91 20.26
CA THR A 207 -11.59 -4.90 21.31
C THR A 207 -12.31 -3.60 20.96
N GLU A 208 -12.86 -2.92 21.97
CA GLU A 208 -13.49 -1.61 21.81
C GLU A 208 -12.52 -0.53 21.27
N PRO A 209 -12.99 0.45 20.49
CA PRO A 209 -14.36 0.57 20.00
C PRO A 209 -14.64 -0.46 18.90
N LEU A 210 -15.79 -1.13 18.96
CA LEU A 210 -16.17 -2.19 18.00
C LEU A 210 -16.38 -1.63 16.57
N PRO A 211 -16.34 -2.47 15.53
CA PRO A 211 -16.66 -2.05 14.17
C PRO A 211 -18.05 -1.42 14.08
N ALA A 212 -18.15 -0.27 13.41
CA ALA A 212 -19.42 0.42 13.19
C ALA A 212 -20.40 -0.46 12.39
N HIS A 213 -21.69 -0.27 12.61
CA HIS A 213 -22.66 -0.92 11.74
C HIS A 213 -22.56 -0.31 10.33
N HIS A 214 -22.69 -1.12 9.27
CA HIS A 214 -22.47 -0.63 7.91
C HIS A 214 -23.37 0.56 7.52
N SER A 215 -24.55 0.67 8.13
CA SER A 215 -25.46 1.81 7.92
C SER A 215 -24.94 3.15 8.46
N GLU A 216 -23.99 3.11 9.39
CA GLU A 216 -23.38 4.27 10.06
C GLU A 216 -22.12 4.76 9.34
N LEU A 217 -21.63 4.00 8.35
CA LEU A 217 -20.43 4.34 7.60
C LEU A 217 -20.63 5.61 6.76
N PRO A 218 -19.56 6.39 6.51
CA PRO A 218 -19.62 7.63 5.75
C PRO A 218 -20.31 7.42 4.40
N ARG A 219 -21.40 8.17 4.17
CA ARG A 219 -22.10 8.20 2.89
C ARG A 219 -21.73 9.48 2.18
N LEU A 220 -21.03 9.37 1.05
CA LEU A 220 -20.90 10.50 0.15
C LEU A 220 -22.27 10.75 -0.49
N THR A 221 -22.99 11.71 0.08
CA THR A 221 -24.19 12.26 -0.57
C THR A 221 -23.70 13.20 -1.65
N HIS A 222 -24.08 12.97 -2.92
CA HIS A 222 -23.70 13.82 -4.04
C HIS A 222 -23.90 15.30 -3.67
N ARG A 223 -22.81 16.02 -3.42
CA ARG A 223 -22.78 17.48 -3.40
C ARG A 223 -21.47 17.95 -4.00
N ASN A 224 -21.59 18.66 -5.11
CA ASN A 224 -20.60 19.59 -5.63
C ASN A 224 -19.99 20.40 -4.47
N ARG A 225 -18.77 20.08 -4.06
CA ARG A 225 -17.96 20.97 -3.22
C ARG A 225 -16.49 20.90 -3.64
N PRO A 226 -15.77 22.02 -3.49
CA PRO A 226 -14.40 22.13 -3.98
C PRO A 226 -13.48 21.18 -3.21
N VAL A 227 -12.51 20.63 -3.93
CA VAL A 227 -11.41 19.82 -3.40
C VAL A 227 -10.72 20.59 -2.26
N PRO A 228 -10.65 20.06 -1.03
CA PRO A 228 -9.80 20.66 -0.02
C PRO A 228 -8.34 20.48 -0.45
N LEU A 229 -7.66 21.60 -0.69
CA LEU A 229 -6.20 21.65 -0.81
C LEU A 229 -5.59 21.01 0.43
N TYR A 230 -4.76 19.98 0.20
CA TYR A 230 -3.92 19.31 1.19
C TYR A 230 -3.46 20.29 2.28
N LYS A 231 -4.05 20.21 3.47
CA LYS A 231 -3.58 20.97 4.62
C LYS A 231 -2.39 20.25 5.25
N ASN A 232 -1.22 20.76 4.89
CA ASN A 232 0.01 20.85 5.68
C ASN A 232 0.51 19.56 6.34
N PHE A 233 1.27 18.82 5.55
CA PHE A 233 2.14 17.69 5.89
C PHE A 233 3.35 18.04 6.76
N GLU A 234 3.49 19.29 7.24
CA GLU A 234 4.75 19.78 7.83
C GLU A 234 4.95 19.45 9.32
N THR A 235 3.93 18.96 10.04
CA THR A 235 4.03 18.82 11.51
C THR A 235 4.26 17.40 12.04
N CYS A 236 4.08 16.35 11.24
CA CYS A 236 4.35 14.95 11.67
C CYS A 236 5.67 14.37 11.14
N LEU A 237 6.45 15.13 10.39
CA LEU A 237 7.82 14.80 10.02
C LEU A 237 8.71 15.96 10.46
N LYS A 238 9.35 15.87 11.64
CA LYS A 238 10.36 16.85 12.09
C LYS A 238 11.68 16.74 11.31
N ALA A 239 11.58 16.66 9.99
CA ALA A 239 12.58 17.03 9.02
C ALA A 239 11.81 17.34 7.72
N PRO A 240 11.86 18.58 7.19
CA PRO A 240 11.22 18.88 5.91
C PRO A 240 11.82 17.96 4.82
N LEU A 241 11.00 17.49 3.87
CA LEU A 241 11.44 16.63 2.76
C LEU A 241 12.67 17.25 2.04
N SER A 242 12.74 18.58 1.98
CA SER A 242 13.87 19.35 1.45
C SER A 242 15.18 19.26 2.24
N SER A 243 15.15 18.93 3.54
CA SER A 243 16.35 18.70 4.36
C SER A 243 16.92 17.28 4.26
N LEU A 244 16.17 16.35 3.65
CA LEU A 244 16.62 15.00 3.31
C LEU A 244 17.00 14.88 1.82
N LEU A 245 16.62 15.87 0.99
CA LEU A 245 17.05 16.01 -0.40
C LEU A 245 18.47 16.59 -0.52
N THR A 246 19.12 16.98 0.58
CA THR A 246 20.47 17.56 0.58
C THR A 246 21.61 16.57 0.80
N GLU A 247 21.38 15.27 0.66
CA GLU A 247 22.49 14.37 0.36
C GLU A 247 22.31 13.70 -1.00
N PRO A 248 22.93 14.28 -2.06
CA PRO A 248 23.19 13.59 -3.32
C PRO A 248 23.86 12.20 -3.14
N ALA A 249 24.33 11.87 -1.93
CA ALA A 249 25.03 10.64 -1.57
C ALA A 249 24.14 9.39 -1.41
N PHE A 250 22.81 9.50 -1.47
CA PHE A 250 21.93 8.31 -1.33
C PHE A 250 21.77 7.49 -2.60
N PHE A 251 22.03 8.09 -3.76
CA PHE A 251 22.11 7.40 -5.05
C PHE A 251 23.58 7.36 -5.46
N ASN A 252 24.22 6.19 -5.45
CA ASN A 252 25.51 6.08 -6.13
C ASN A 252 25.33 6.42 -7.61
N ASP A 253 26.30 7.15 -8.16
CA ASP A 253 26.37 7.80 -9.48
C ASP A 253 26.07 6.94 -10.72
N ALA A 254 25.62 5.69 -10.58
CA ALA A 254 25.21 4.83 -11.69
C ALA A 254 23.73 4.99 -12.10
N ALA A 255 22.85 5.54 -11.24
CA ALA A 255 21.43 5.71 -11.55
C ALA A 255 21.06 7.12 -12.05
N ALA A 256 21.85 8.14 -11.68
CA ALA A 256 21.58 9.53 -12.02
C ALA A 256 21.75 9.84 -13.53
N PHE A 257 22.53 9.05 -14.27
CA PHE A 257 22.89 9.37 -15.66
C PHE A 257 21.86 8.91 -16.72
N SER A 258 20.90 8.04 -16.39
CA SER A 258 19.95 7.52 -17.39
C SER A 258 18.52 8.08 -17.28
N ILE A 259 18.14 8.64 -16.13
CA ILE A 259 16.80 9.21 -15.91
C ILE A 259 16.72 10.65 -16.43
N PHE A 260 17.81 11.42 -16.33
CA PHE A 260 17.83 12.83 -16.75
C PHE A 260 17.69 13.04 -18.26
N ASN A 261 18.19 12.11 -19.08
CA ASN A 261 18.16 12.22 -20.55
C ASN A 261 16.89 11.64 -21.22
N ARG A 262 15.93 11.09 -20.47
CA ARG A 262 14.63 10.62 -21.02
C ARG A 262 13.45 11.53 -20.70
N LEU A 263 13.66 12.61 -19.95
CA LEU A 263 12.63 13.58 -19.57
C LEU A 263 12.77 14.94 -20.28
N GLN A 264 13.63 15.04 -21.30
CA GLN A 264 13.77 16.24 -22.16
C GLN A 264 13.53 16.00 -23.66
N ALA A 265 12.96 14.86 -24.04
CA ALA A 265 12.57 14.62 -25.43
C ALA A 265 11.06 14.44 -25.52
N ASP A 266 10.35 15.54 -25.74
CA ASP A 266 9.14 15.64 -26.57
C ASP A 266 8.75 17.13 -26.72
N PRO A 267 8.04 17.59 -27.77
CA PRO A 267 7.68 16.92 -29.03
C PRO A 267 8.12 17.72 -30.28
N GLU A 268 7.96 17.11 -31.46
CA GLU A 268 7.90 17.82 -32.75
C GLU A 268 6.88 18.98 -32.71
N PRO A 269 7.15 20.12 -33.38
CA PRO A 269 6.09 21.02 -33.79
C PRO A 269 5.60 20.67 -35.20
N GLU A 270 4.30 20.45 -35.33
CA GLU A 270 3.57 20.51 -36.59
C GLU A 270 3.74 21.90 -37.24
N SER A 271 4.32 21.91 -38.45
CA SER A 271 3.86 22.69 -39.61
C SER A 271 4.50 22.15 -40.88
#